data_AF-A0A9W4JBH6-F1
#
_entry.id   AF-A0A9W4JBH6-F1
#
_cell.length_a   1.000
_cell.length_b   1.000
_cell.length_c   1.000
_cell.angle_alpha   90.00
_cell.angle_beta   90.00
_cell.angle_gamma   90.00
#
_symmetry.space_group_name_H-M   'P 1'
#
loop_
_entity.id
_entity.type
_entity.pdbx_description
1 polymer ?
#
loop_
_entity_poly.entity_id
_entity_poly.type
_entity_poly.pdbx_seq_one_letter_code
_entity_poly.pdbx_strand_id
1 'polypeptide(L)'
;MVPAVYIPLKHAPAMVSGKLDRGFFRKILQTFSNSQLQSFTPTSQEEEQSSQSWVEDGYRGFRERPQPIIEDFTTMERQIHQLWAQALNIEPSTIGKKDNLFRIGGDSIVAMRLVGLARAQGLGIKVSDIFEHRQLDILAEVLVGKQVAHETYNTKPFSLLDQGQKSLISETYDVLVKNGKTVDILPVTGAQAILLKMFGLGCFSFSIKGRICPDRMRSACESVVQSHSSLRTVYLSYKESFLQAIFQSIDVPFEHIRTSVSLKSTCQSLCDSYVLENAASGKPIVKFVMVSQSDDEHVLIMRLTHAQYDGASYSIILDDLATAYNDGGVSPPARTSFSEFAYYCAGHRTNSTFDFWKTNLHGSAMTMPPGAPNHPGQSVADVHEIAFRELPPALENITTPALVNAAFALVLADLVQSDDVTFAMFMSTRDIGLPGAQEIIGPCINLNLLRVKLDRSRSVLDLCHTLRDQYTQVSKHGHLDLPEIIAKSTDWPSDSKLRFIVNHLGDDDSTPRPLEGGATLSNADGTHRRFLDSQAFIRCLAKSDGLQVHVVTTSVTMSSKQAGLIARRILDTVKMFTEYPDTILASLCTPKAE
;
A
#
# COMPACT_ATOMS: atom_id res chain seq x y z
N MET A 1 7.84 -28.45 -3.86
CA MET A 1 6.54 -27.75 -3.88
C MET A 1 5.41 -28.77 -3.71
N VAL A 2 4.46 -28.49 -2.82
CA VAL A 2 3.16 -29.16 -2.75
C VAL A 2 2.13 -28.15 -3.29
N PRO A 3 1.54 -28.35 -4.48
CA PRO A 3 0.48 -27.50 -5.00
C PRO A 3 -0.62 -27.16 -3.99
N ALA A 4 -1.11 -25.91 -4.01
CA ALA A 4 -2.24 -25.47 -3.18
C ALA A 4 -3.58 -26.12 -3.57
N VAL A 5 -3.64 -26.65 -4.80
CA VAL A 5 -4.82 -27.28 -5.41
C VAL A 5 -4.32 -28.40 -6.32
N TYR A 6 -4.81 -29.63 -6.12
CA TYR A 6 -4.54 -30.81 -6.94
C TYR A 6 -5.82 -31.24 -7.64
N ILE A 7 -5.86 -31.07 -8.96
CA ILE A 7 -7.05 -31.36 -9.74
C ILE A 7 -6.83 -32.68 -10.46
N PRO A 8 -7.58 -33.74 -10.12
CA PRO A 8 -7.50 -35.00 -10.83
C PRO A 8 -8.11 -34.83 -12.23
N LEU A 9 -7.37 -35.28 -13.25
CA LEU A 9 -7.80 -35.21 -14.64
C LEU A 9 -7.85 -36.62 -15.22
N LYS A 10 -8.97 -36.96 -15.87
CA LYS A 10 -9.10 -38.25 -16.58
C LYS A 10 -8.22 -38.26 -17.85
N HIS A 11 -8.19 -37.12 -18.56
CA HIS A 11 -7.31 -36.87 -19.69
C HIS A 11 -6.88 -35.40 -19.69
N ALA A 12 -5.60 -35.16 -20.01
CA ALA A 12 -5.07 -33.83 -20.17
C ALA A 12 -5.25 -33.39 -21.64
N PRO A 13 -6.10 -32.40 -21.94
CA PRO A 13 -6.29 -31.89 -23.29
C PRO A 13 -5.00 -31.27 -23.79
N ALA A 14 -4.65 -31.62 -25.01
CA ALA A 14 -3.48 -31.12 -25.71
C ALA A 14 -3.91 -30.26 -26.91
N MET A 15 -3.13 -29.24 -27.20
CA MET A 15 -3.22 -28.51 -28.46
C MET A 15 -2.84 -29.43 -29.62
N VAL A 16 -3.13 -29.00 -30.86
CA VAL A 16 -2.70 -29.70 -32.10
C VAL A 16 -1.18 -29.93 -32.13
N SER A 17 -0.40 -29.12 -31.40
CA SER A 17 1.05 -29.26 -31.24
C SER A 17 1.50 -30.36 -30.27
N GLY A 18 0.57 -31.09 -29.64
CA GLY A 18 0.86 -32.11 -28.61
C GLY A 18 1.21 -31.54 -27.24
N LYS A 19 1.28 -30.21 -27.09
CA LYS A 19 1.51 -29.54 -25.79
C LYS A 19 0.21 -29.42 -25.01
N LEU A 20 0.31 -29.46 -23.68
CA LEU A 20 -0.81 -29.25 -22.76
C LEU A 20 -1.54 -27.92 -23.05
N ASP A 21 -2.85 -27.96 -23.21
CA ASP A 21 -3.67 -26.75 -23.41
C ASP A 21 -3.94 -26.05 -22.07
N ARG A 22 -2.98 -25.23 -21.63
CA ARG A 22 -3.08 -24.45 -20.38
C ARG A 22 -4.19 -23.40 -20.42
N GLY A 23 -4.55 -22.89 -21.61
CA GLY A 23 -5.60 -21.89 -21.78
C GLY A 23 -6.98 -22.48 -21.51
N PHE A 24 -7.20 -23.71 -21.97
CA PHE A 24 -8.40 -24.49 -21.66
C PHE A 24 -8.54 -24.72 -20.14
N PHE A 25 -7.47 -25.14 -19.46
CA PHE A 25 -7.51 -25.32 -18.00
C PHE A 25 -7.81 -24.04 -17.23
N ARG A 26 -7.21 -22.89 -17.62
CA ARG A 26 -7.54 -21.60 -16.99
C ARG A 26 -9.03 -21.26 -17.12
N LYS A 27 -9.61 -21.45 -18.31
CA LYS A 27 -11.04 -21.20 -18.53
C LYS A 27 -11.92 -22.11 -17.68
N ILE A 28 -11.60 -23.40 -17.58
CA ILE A 28 -12.33 -24.33 -16.70
C ILE A 28 -12.20 -23.90 -15.24
N LEU A 29 -11.00 -23.55 -14.79
CA LEU A 29 -10.77 -23.16 -13.41
C LEU A 29 -11.51 -21.89 -13.02
N GLN A 30 -11.67 -20.96 -13.97
CA GLN A 30 -12.47 -19.75 -13.79
C GLN A 30 -13.98 -20.03 -13.67
N THR A 31 -14.45 -21.22 -14.07
CA THR A 31 -15.84 -21.65 -13.85
C THR A 31 -16.07 -22.32 -12.50
N PHE A 32 -15.01 -22.66 -11.77
CA PHE A 32 -15.14 -23.30 -10.46
C PHE A 32 -15.41 -22.22 -9.42
N SER A 33 -16.41 -22.46 -8.57
CA SER A 33 -16.59 -21.67 -7.36
C SER A 33 -15.43 -21.90 -6.38
N ASN A 34 -15.21 -20.97 -5.45
CA ASN A 34 -14.18 -21.12 -4.41
C ASN A 34 -14.35 -22.40 -3.59
N SER A 35 -15.60 -22.82 -3.33
CA SER A 35 -15.90 -24.09 -2.66
C SER A 35 -15.40 -25.32 -3.46
N GLN A 36 -15.55 -25.30 -4.78
CA GLN A 36 -15.08 -26.36 -5.66
C GLN A 36 -13.55 -26.39 -5.71
N LEU A 37 -12.87 -25.23 -5.78
CA LEU A 37 -11.41 -25.17 -5.75
C LEU A 37 -10.83 -25.70 -4.43
N GLN A 38 -11.51 -25.47 -3.30
CA GLN A 38 -11.09 -25.96 -1.98
C GLN A 38 -11.20 -27.48 -1.83
N SER A 39 -12.12 -28.13 -2.54
CA SER A 39 -12.19 -29.60 -2.57
C SER A 39 -10.94 -30.27 -3.14
N PHE A 40 -10.10 -29.49 -3.82
CA PHE A 40 -8.84 -29.94 -4.41
C PHE A 40 -7.60 -29.51 -3.60
N THR A 41 -7.75 -28.80 -2.48
CA THR A 41 -6.61 -28.39 -1.63
C THR A 41 -6.15 -29.53 -0.70
N PRO A 42 -4.85 -29.77 -0.53
CA PRO A 42 -4.35 -30.80 0.40
C PRO A 42 -4.68 -30.48 1.87
N THR A 43 -5.21 -31.45 2.62
CA THR A 43 -5.34 -31.36 4.07
C THR A 43 -4.07 -31.84 4.80
N SER A 44 -3.91 -31.43 6.06
CA SER A 44 -2.74 -31.74 6.89
C SER A 44 -2.63 -33.21 7.28
N GLN A 45 -1.40 -33.69 7.51
CA GLN A 45 -0.99 -35.09 7.78
C GLN A 45 -1.75 -35.85 8.88
N GLU A 46 -2.49 -35.19 9.76
CA GLU A 46 -3.28 -35.86 10.80
C GLU A 46 -4.58 -36.49 10.29
N GLU A 47 -5.13 -36.05 9.15
CA GLU A 47 -6.29 -36.73 8.53
C GLU A 47 -5.91 -38.06 7.86
N GLU A 48 -4.64 -38.22 7.46
CA GLU A 48 -4.12 -39.47 6.88
C GLU A 48 -4.11 -40.63 7.89
N GLN A 49 -3.97 -40.35 9.19
CA GLN A 49 -3.96 -41.39 10.23
C GLN A 49 -5.37 -41.88 10.59
N SER A 50 -6.41 -41.06 10.45
CA SER A 50 -7.81 -41.49 10.65
C SER A 50 -8.35 -42.34 9.48
N SER A 51 -7.65 -42.33 8.35
CA SER A 51 -8.07 -42.95 7.09
C SER A 51 -7.75 -44.45 6.98
N GLN A 52 -7.15 -45.08 8.00
CA GLN A 52 -6.81 -46.51 7.97
C GLN A 52 -8.01 -47.46 8.11
N SER A 53 -9.23 -46.97 8.38
CA SER A 53 -10.36 -47.82 8.74
C SER A 53 -11.29 -48.26 7.59
N TRP A 54 -11.15 -47.77 6.35
CA TRP A 54 -12.09 -48.14 5.28
C TRP A 54 -11.40 -48.29 3.93
N VAL A 55 -10.94 -49.51 3.62
CA VAL A 55 -10.54 -49.95 2.28
C VAL A 55 -11.52 -51.04 1.85
N GLU A 56 -12.72 -50.65 1.47
CA GLU A 56 -13.58 -51.47 0.62
C GLU A 56 -13.95 -50.57 -0.58
N ASP A 57 -13.63 -51.04 -1.78
CA ASP A 57 -13.91 -50.41 -3.08
C ASP A 57 -13.04 -49.22 -3.53
N GLY A 58 -11.69 -49.37 -3.50
CA GLY A 58 -10.77 -48.89 -4.55
C GLY A 58 -10.77 -47.42 -5.02
N TYR A 59 -11.58 -46.54 -4.45
CA TYR A 59 -11.76 -45.14 -4.80
C TYR A 59 -11.58 -44.31 -3.54
N ARG A 60 -10.48 -43.56 -3.45
CA ARG A 60 -10.37 -42.44 -2.49
C ARG A 60 -11.31 -41.34 -3.00
N GLY A 61 -12.55 -41.33 -2.52
CA GLY A 61 -13.45 -40.20 -2.70
C GLY A 61 -12.85 -38.96 -2.04
N PHE A 62 -12.61 -37.90 -2.82
CA PHE A 62 -12.23 -36.59 -2.31
C PHE A 62 -13.41 -36.04 -1.51
N ARG A 63 -13.27 -35.94 -0.19
CA ARG A 63 -14.24 -35.24 0.64
C ARG A 63 -14.03 -33.73 0.47
N GLU A 64 -15.11 -32.98 0.32
CA GLU A 64 -15.09 -31.54 0.55
C GLU A 64 -14.40 -31.29 1.90
N ARG A 65 -13.50 -30.30 1.94
CA ARG A 65 -12.88 -29.87 3.18
C ARG A 65 -14.01 -29.65 4.19
N PRO A 66 -14.04 -30.39 5.32
CA PRO A 66 -15.11 -30.22 6.28
C PRO A 66 -15.13 -28.76 6.70
N GLN A 67 -16.31 -28.14 6.67
CA GLN A 67 -16.43 -26.75 7.13
C GLN A 67 -15.89 -26.69 8.57
N PRO A 68 -15.09 -25.66 8.89
CA PRO A 68 -14.51 -25.53 10.22
C PRO A 68 -15.65 -25.53 11.25
N ILE A 69 -15.57 -26.44 12.21
CA ILE A 69 -16.51 -26.51 13.32
C ILE A 69 -16.13 -25.38 14.30
N ILE A 70 -16.66 -24.18 14.05
CA ILE A 70 -16.34 -22.96 14.82
C ILE A 70 -16.75 -23.12 16.31
N GLU A 71 -17.68 -24.02 16.62
CA GLU A 71 -18.10 -24.33 17.98
C GLU A 71 -16.93 -24.81 18.86
N ASP A 72 -15.98 -25.54 18.28
CA ASP A 72 -14.79 -26.09 18.96
C ASP A 72 -13.66 -25.05 19.14
N PHE A 73 -13.83 -23.84 18.62
CA PHE A 73 -12.81 -22.81 18.74
C PHE A 73 -12.87 -22.18 20.13
N THR A 74 -11.70 -22.02 20.76
CA THR A 74 -11.58 -21.19 21.97
C THR A 74 -11.97 -19.74 21.67
N THR A 75 -12.24 -18.94 22.70
CA THR A 75 -12.55 -17.51 22.52
C THR A 75 -11.46 -16.78 21.73
N MET A 76 -10.19 -17.07 22.01
CA MET A 76 -9.07 -16.47 21.30
C MET A 76 -8.98 -16.98 19.86
N GLU A 77 -9.17 -18.29 19.63
CA GLU A 77 -9.21 -18.85 18.27
C GLU A 77 -10.30 -18.22 17.42
N ARG A 78 -11.51 -18.00 17.96
CA ARG A 78 -12.60 -17.30 17.24
C ARG A 78 -12.22 -15.87 16.88
N GLN A 79 -11.53 -15.18 17.79
CA GLN A 79 -11.08 -13.81 17.56
C GLN A 79 -10.02 -13.76 16.46
N ILE A 80 -8.96 -14.59 16.55
CA ILE A 80 -7.91 -14.68 15.52
C ILE A 80 -8.49 -15.13 14.17
N HIS A 81 -9.43 -16.06 14.17
CA HIS A 81 -10.15 -16.51 12.97
C HIS A 81 -10.86 -15.36 12.24
N GLN A 82 -11.62 -14.53 12.97
CA GLN A 82 -12.25 -13.34 12.39
C GLN A 82 -11.22 -12.34 11.85
N LEU A 83 -10.14 -12.12 12.60
CA LEU A 83 -9.07 -11.22 12.19
C LEU A 83 -8.33 -11.72 10.94
N TRP A 84 -8.12 -13.03 10.80
CA TRP A 84 -7.54 -13.63 9.59
C TRP A 84 -8.45 -13.43 8.39
N ALA A 85 -9.76 -13.70 8.52
CA ALA A 85 -10.73 -13.49 7.46
C ALA A 85 -10.73 -12.03 6.97
N GLN A 86 -10.73 -11.07 7.90
CA GLN A 86 -10.66 -9.64 7.59
C GLN A 86 -9.32 -9.26 6.93
N ALA A 87 -8.20 -9.77 7.43
CA ALA A 87 -6.87 -9.43 6.91
C ALA A 87 -6.66 -9.97 5.49
N LEU A 88 -7.07 -11.22 5.25
CA LEU A 88 -6.98 -11.92 3.96
C LEU A 88 -8.09 -11.52 2.97
N ASN A 89 -9.17 -10.88 3.45
CA ASN A 89 -10.37 -10.60 2.68
C ASN A 89 -10.99 -11.87 2.06
N ILE A 90 -11.15 -12.91 2.87
CA ILE A 90 -11.79 -14.18 2.48
C ILE A 90 -12.90 -14.54 3.46
N GLU A 91 -13.83 -15.39 3.01
CA GLU A 91 -14.95 -15.85 3.83
C GLU A 91 -14.47 -16.62 5.07
N PRO A 92 -14.94 -16.30 6.29
CA PRO A 92 -14.51 -16.99 7.51
C PRO A 92 -14.71 -18.51 7.46
N SER A 93 -15.76 -18.99 6.79
CA SER A 93 -16.05 -20.44 6.63
C SER A 93 -14.95 -21.21 5.90
N THR A 94 -13.98 -20.51 5.29
CA THR A 94 -12.88 -21.12 4.55
C THR A 94 -11.62 -21.35 5.38
N ILE A 95 -11.58 -20.85 6.63
CA ILE A 95 -10.39 -20.84 7.48
C ILE A 95 -10.52 -21.91 8.57
N GLY A 96 -9.65 -22.91 8.52
CA GLY A 96 -9.54 -23.96 9.53
C GLY A 96 -8.62 -23.59 10.69
N LYS A 97 -8.85 -24.24 11.84
CA LYS A 97 -8.02 -24.08 13.05
C LYS A 97 -6.53 -24.39 12.83
N LYS A 98 -6.23 -25.31 11.92
CA LYS A 98 -4.86 -25.74 11.55
C LYS A 98 -4.34 -25.10 10.27
N ASP A 99 -5.01 -24.07 9.76
CA ASP A 99 -4.53 -23.38 8.56
C ASP A 99 -3.27 -22.58 8.83
N ASN A 100 -2.42 -22.56 7.82
CA ASN A 100 -1.23 -21.73 7.79
C ASN A 100 -1.51 -20.44 7.02
N LEU A 101 -1.31 -19.29 7.66
CA LEU A 101 -1.63 -17.97 7.09
C LEU A 101 -1.06 -17.79 5.67
N PHE A 102 0.19 -18.22 5.46
CA PHE A 102 0.90 -18.03 4.20
C PHE A 102 0.51 -19.03 3.11
N ARG A 103 -0.14 -20.15 3.47
CA ARG A 103 -0.65 -21.13 2.50
C ARG A 103 -2.01 -20.74 1.92
N ILE A 104 -2.76 -19.89 2.63
CA ILE A 104 -4.09 -19.42 2.25
C ILE A 104 -4.09 -18.00 1.68
N GLY A 105 -2.93 -17.52 1.20
CA GLY A 105 -2.80 -16.21 0.54
C GLY A 105 -2.26 -15.08 1.42
N GLY A 106 -1.83 -15.37 2.65
CA GLY A 106 -1.17 -14.38 3.51
C GLY A 106 0.25 -14.05 3.04
N ASP A 107 0.62 -12.79 3.16
CA ASP A 107 1.97 -12.28 2.96
C ASP A 107 2.38 -11.31 4.08
N SER A 108 3.47 -10.57 3.91
CA SER A 108 3.92 -9.57 4.90
C SER A 108 2.94 -8.42 5.08
N ILE A 109 2.19 -8.05 4.05
CA ILE A 109 1.17 -6.99 4.10
C ILE A 109 -0.03 -7.49 4.90
N VAL A 110 -0.49 -8.71 4.62
CA VAL A 110 -1.55 -9.38 5.39
C VAL A 110 -1.14 -9.55 6.86
N ALA A 111 0.11 -9.95 7.13
CA ALA A 111 0.61 -10.07 8.50
C ALA A 111 0.63 -8.72 9.24
N MET A 112 1.07 -7.64 8.59
CA MET A 112 1.02 -6.29 9.15
C MET A 112 -0.41 -5.81 9.39
N ARG A 113 -1.32 -6.09 8.45
CA ARG A 113 -2.75 -5.80 8.59
C ARG A 113 -3.37 -6.55 9.76
N LEU A 114 -3.07 -7.83 9.89
CA LEU A 114 -3.51 -8.68 11.01
C LEU A 114 -3.05 -8.10 12.35
N VAL A 115 -1.79 -7.63 12.45
CA VAL A 115 -1.29 -6.96 13.66
C VAL A 115 -2.12 -5.72 13.98
N GLY A 116 -2.38 -4.87 13.00
CA GLY A 116 -3.15 -3.65 13.20
C GLY A 116 -4.60 -3.93 13.64
N LEU A 117 -5.28 -4.88 12.99
CA LEU A 117 -6.65 -5.28 13.35
C LEU A 117 -6.72 -5.88 14.76
N ALA A 118 -5.79 -6.76 15.11
CA ALA A 118 -5.73 -7.37 16.43
C ALA A 118 -5.49 -6.32 17.53
N ARG A 119 -4.57 -5.37 17.30
CA ARG A 119 -4.31 -4.27 18.26
C ARG A 119 -5.50 -3.34 18.44
N ALA A 120 -6.27 -3.09 17.39
CA ALA A 120 -7.52 -2.32 17.48
C ALA A 120 -8.54 -3.00 18.41
N GLN A 121 -8.47 -4.32 18.57
CA GLN A 121 -9.26 -5.10 19.52
C GLN A 121 -8.54 -5.34 20.87
N GLY A 122 -7.44 -4.61 21.13
CA GLY A 122 -6.68 -4.71 22.38
C GLY A 122 -5.72 -5.89 22.47
N LEU A 123 -5.50 -6.65 21.39
CA LEU A 123 -4.57 -7.78 21.38
C LEU A 123 -3.13 -7.37 21.04
N GLY A 124 -2.20 -7.71 21.94
CA GLY A 124 -0.78 -7.39 21.82
C GLY A 124 -0.03 -8.36 20.91
N ILE A 125 -0.24 -8.28 19.60
CA ILE A 125 0.47 -9.09 18.59
C ILE A 125 1.59 -8.28 17.90
N LYS A 126 2.64 -8.98 17.46
CA LYS A 126 3.72 -8.47 16.62
C LYS A 126 3.80 -9.27 15.32
N VAL A 127 4.37 -8.68 14.27
CA VAL A 127 4.59 -9.38 12.99
C VAL A 127 5.47 -10.61 13.20
N SER A 128 6.47 -10.53 14.09
CA SER A 128 7.32 -11.68 14.44
C SER A 128 6.51 -12.85 15.00
N ASP A 129 5.51 -12.60 15.85
CA ASP A 129 4.66 -13.66 16.41
C ASP A 129 3.94 -14.43 15.28
N ILE A 130 3.52 -13.76 14.20
CA ILE A 130 2.83 -14.37 13.05
C ILE A 130 3.77 -15.24 12.20
N PHE A 131 4.98 -14.76 11.96
CA PHE A 131 5.98 -15.51 11.16
C PHE A 131 6.53 -16.72 11.92
N GLU A 132 6.64 -16.62 13.25
CA GLU A 132 7.03 -17.71 14.15
C GLU A 132 5.90 -18.73 14.32
N HIS A 133 4.66 -18.26 14.55
CA HIS A 133 3.49 -19.09 14.81
C HIS A 133 2.49 -18.98 13.66
N ARG A 134 2.76 -19.72 12.59
CA ARG A 134 2.05 -19.58 11.31
C ARG A 134 0.66 -20.21 11.28
N GLN A 135 0.34 -21.06 12.25
CA GLN A 135 -0.91 -21.80 12.35
C GLN A 135 -1.89 -21.07 13.29
N LEU A 136 -3.17 -21.04 12.94
CA LEU A 136 -4.17 -20.23 13.67
C LEU A 136 -4.28 -20.60 15.15
N ASP A 137 -4.41 -21.88 15.49
CA ASP A 137 -4.46 -22.35 16.89
C ASP A 137 -3.18 -22.05 17.68
N ILE A 138 -2.01 -22.29 17.10
CA ILE A 138 -0.71 -22.00 17.74
C ILE A 138 -0.59 -20.49 17.99
N LEU A 139 -0.96 -19.67 17.01
CA LEU A 139 -0.95 -18.22 17.17
C LEU A 139 -1.93 -17.77 18.26
N ALA A 140 -3.15 -18.35 18.28
CA ALA A 140 -4.14 -18.06 19.30
C ALA A 140 -3.63 -18.39 20.71
N GLU A 141 -2.97 -19.56 20.88
CA GLU A 141 -2.39 -19.97 22.16
C GLU A 141 -1.35 -18.97 22.67
N VAL A 142 -0.45 -18.50 21.80
CA VAL A 142 0.62 -17.55 22.15
C VAL A 142 0.09 -16.15 22.48
N LEU A 143 -1.11 -15.81 21.99
CA LEU A 143 -1.74 -14.51 22.23
C LEU A 143 -2.65 -14.49 23.46
N VAL A 144 -2.92 -15.63 24.08
CA VAL A 144 -3.71 -15.68 25.33
C VAL A 144 -3.05 -14.80 26.39
N GLY A 145 -3.80 -13.79 26.87
CA GLY A 145 -3.33 -12.84 27.89
C GLY A 145 -2.38 -11.73 27.41
N LYS A 146 -2.00 -11.70 26.12
CA LYS A 146 -1.24 -10.58 25.55
C LYS A 146 -2.18 -9.42 25.23
N GLN A 147 -2.18 -8.39 26.06
CA GLN A 147 -2.88 -7.13 25.78
C GLN A 147 -1.94 -6.05 25.25
N VAL A 148 -2.48 -5.14 24.45
CA VAL A 148 -1.76 -3.92 24.06
C VAL A 148 -1.59 -3.05 25.30
N ALA A 149 -0.35 -2.66 25.61
CA ALA A 149 -0.14 -1.60 26.58
C ALA A 149 -0.72 -0.31 26.00
N HIS A 150 -1.71 0.29 26.68
CA HIS A 150 -2.23 1.61 26.32
C HIS A 150 -1.16 2.66 26.61
N GLU A 151 -0.31 2.94 25.62
CA GLU A 151 0.63 4.06 25.70
C GLU A 151 -0.14 5.37 25.54
N THR A 152 -0.11 6.20 26.58
CA THR A 152 -0.63 7.57 26.53
C THR A 152 0.38 8.47 25.82
N TYR A 153 0.01 9.04 24.67
CA TYR A 153 0.77 10.08 23.98
C TYR A 153 0.01 11.41 24.05
N ASN A 154 0.76 12.52 24.11
CA ASN A 154 0.19 13.86 24.23
C ASN A 154 -0.44 14.29 22.91
N THR A 155 -1.75 14.53 22.91
CA THR A 155 -2.53 15.02 21.74
C THR A 155 -3.01 16.46 21.92
N LYS A 156 -2.38 17.24 22.83
CA LYS A 156 -2.79 18.62 23.10
C LYS A 156 -2.66 19.46 21.82
N PRO A 157 -3.75 20.09 21.32
CA PRO A 157 -3.69 20.92 20.12
C PRO A 157 -2.60 21.99 20.19
N PHE A 158 -1.98 22.29 19.06
CA PHE A 158 -0.90 23.26 18.87
C PHE A 158 0.40 22.93 19.62
N SER A 159 0.49 21.77 20.28
CA SER A 159 1.66 21.44 21.11
C SER A 159 2.88 20.98 20.32
N LEU A 160 2.72 20.50 19.08
CA LEU A 160 3.85 20.19 18.18
C LEU A 160 4.50 21.42 17.55
N LEU A 161 3.91 22.60 17.69
CA LEU A 161 4.47 23.82 17.11
C LEU A 161 5.62 24.38 17.97
N ASP A 162 6.72 24.72 17.31
CA ASP A 162 7.82 25.46 17.91
C ASP A 162 7.46 26.95 18.16
N GLN A 163 8.31 27.68 18.89
CA GLN A 163 8.05 29.09 19.21
C GLN A 163 8.01 29.98 17.96
N GLY A 164 8.87 29.73 16.97
CA GLY A 164 8.91 30.51 15.73
C GLY A 164 7.67 30.30 14.87
N GLN A 165 7.17 29.07 14.82
CA GLN A 165 5.90 28.73 14.20
C GLN A 165 4.77 29.44 14.93
N LYS A 166 4.66 29.31 16.26
CA LYS A 166 3.61 29.98 17.04
C LYS A 166 3.58 31.50 16.79
N SER A 167 4.74 32.16 16.79
CA SER A 167 4.83 33.60 16.51
C SER A 167 4.41 33.95 15.07
N LEU A 168 4.91 33.24 14.05
CA LEU A 168 4.56 33.56 12.67
C LEU A 168 3.08 33.32 12.38
N ILE A 169 2.53 32.21 12.89
CA ILE A 169 1.12 31.95 12.67
C ILE A 169 0.35 33.11 13.34
N SER A 170 0.75 33.60 14.53
CA SER A 170 0.17 34.80 15.17
C SER A 170 0.18 36.10 14.36
N GLU A 171 1.12 36.25 13.42
CA GLU A 171 1.24 37.42 12.53
C GLU A 171 0.48 37.24 11.20
N THR A 172 0.36 36.00 10.72
CA THR A 172 -0.39 35.64 9.49
C THR A 172 -1.86 35.26 9.80
N TYR A 173 -2.24 35.32 11.10
CA TYR A 173 -3.39 34.66 11.74
C TYR A 173 -4.79 35.12 11.32
N ASP A 174 -4.93 36.24 10.61
CA ASP A 174 -6.19 36.99 10.58
C ASP A 174 -7.30 36.38 9.70
N VAL A 175 -6.98 35.43 8.81
CA VAL A 175 -7.95 34.87 7.85
C VAL A 175 -8.38 33.43 8.16
N LEU A 176 -7.51 32.61 8.77
CA LEU A 176 -7.77 31.18 8.96
C LEU A 176 -8.36 30.84 10.35
N VAL A 177 -7.98 31.60 11.39
CA VAL A 177 -8.30 31.27 12.80
C VAL A 177 -9.34 32.20 13.43
N LYS A 178 -9.48 33.46 12.97
CA LYS A 178 -10.31 34.49 13.63
C LYS A 178 -11.81 34.16 13.76
N ASN A 179 -12.31 33.18 13.00
CA ASN A 179 -13.70 32.69 13.11
C ASN A 179 -13.87 31.50 14.08
N GLY A 180 -12.83 31.09 14.83
CA GLY A 180 -12.92 30.00 15.82
C GLY A 180 -13.11 28.61 15.21
N LYS A 181 -12.77 28.43 13.93
CA LYS A 181 -13.02 27.19 13.17
C LYS A 181 -11.80 26.27 13.05
N THR A 182 -10.63 26.60 13.59
CA THR A 182 -9.43 25.73 13.53
C THR A 182 -9.34 24.88 14.79
N VAL A 183 -9.27 23.56 14.62
CA VAL A 183 -9.12 22.58 15.71
C VAL A 183 -7.67 22.46 16.13
N ASP A 184 -6.76 22.42 15.16
CA ASP A 184 -5.34 22.21 15.40
C ASP A 184 -4.47 22.74 14.26
N ILE A 185 -3.21 23.03 14.56
CA ILE A 185 -2.16 23.33 13.57
C ILE A 185 -0.90 22.58 13.98
N LEU A 186 -0.37 21.81 13.02
CA LEU A 186 0.80 20.95 13.21
C LEU A 186 1.82 21.23 12.11
N PRO A 187 3.12 20.98 12.34
CA PRO A 187 4.05 20.75 11.24
C PRO A 187 3.54 19.57 10.39
N VAL A 188 3.79 19.61 9.07
CA VAL A 188 3.57 18.42 8.24
C VAL A 188 4.57 17.31 8.63
N THR A 189 4.21 16.05 8.45
CA THR A 189 5.18 14.95 8.53
C THR A 189 6.24 15.07 7.42
N GLY A 190 7.39 14.43 7.58
CA GLY A 190 8.42 14.39 6.55
C GLY A 190 7.91 13.81 5.23
N ALA A 191 7.06 12.79 5.32
CA ALA A 191 6.38 12.23 4.16
C ALA A 191 5.43 13.24 3.50
N GLN A 192 4.56 13.92 4.26
CA GLN A 192 3.69 14.97 3.71
C GLN A 192 4.48 16.08 3.02
N ALA A 193 5.62 16.51 3.58
CA ALA A 193 6.47 17.52 2.95
C ALA A 193 7.01 17.06 1.57
N ILE A 194 7.42 15.80 1.45
CA ILE A 194 7.85 15.21 0.18
C ILE A 194 6.67 15.11 -0.79
N LEU A 195 5.50 14.64 -0.31
CA LEU A 195 4.31 14.45 -1.13
C LEU A 195 3.77 15.77 -1.70
N LEU A 196 3.74 16.84 -0.89
CA LEU A 196 3.33 18.18 -1.32
C LEU A 196 4.25 18.78 -2.39
N LYS A 197 5.55 18.45 -2.35
CA LYS A 197 6.51 18.88 -3.37
C LYS A 197 6.41 18.00 -4.62
N MET A 198 6.26 16.69 -4.46
CA MET A 198 6.36 15.71 -5.54
C MET A 198 5.08 15.57 -6.35
N PHE A 199 3.92 15.86 -5.77
CA PHE A 199 2.62 15.61 -6.40
C PHE A 199 1.79 16.88 -6.48
N GLY A 200 1.21 17.12 -7.66
CA GLY A 200 0.11 18.10 -7.80
C GLY A 200 -1.17 17.59 -7.14
N LEU A 201 -2.27 18.34 -7.28
CA LEU A 201 -3.58 17.83 -6.90
C LEU A 201 -3.92 16.59 -7.76
N GLY A 202 -4.38 15.54 -7.10
CA GLY A 202 -4.94 14.36 -7.73
C GLY A 202 -6.40 14.56 -8.12
N CYS A 203 -6.79 13.96 -9.22
CA CYS A 203 -8.17 13.87 -9.70
C CYS A 203 -8.57 12.40 -9.78
N PHE A 204 -9.54 12.00 -8.96
CA PHE A 204 -10.03 10.63 -8.84
C PHE A 204 -11.43 10.52 -9.39
N SER A 205 -11.63 9.62 -10.35
CA SER A 205 -12.90 9.38 -11.01
C SER A 205 -13.49 8.06 -10.55
N PHE A 206 -14.74 8.10 -10.12
CA PHE A 206 -15.53 6.95 -9.72
C PHE A 206 -16.71 6.81 -10.68
N SER A 207 -16.82 5.66 -11.34
CA SER A 207 -17.97 5.35 -12.17
C SER A 207 -19.16 5.03 -11.28
N ILE A 208 -20.31 5.62 -11.61
CA ILE A 208 -21.59 5.27 -11.00
C ILE A 208 -22.51 4.80 -12.11
N LYS A 209 -23.01 3.56 -11.97
CA LYS A 209 -23.98 2.95 -12.88
C LYS A 209 -25.30 2.74 -12.16
N GLY A 210 -26.40 3.12 -12.80
CA GLY A 210 -27.76 3.10 -12.26
C GLY A 210 -28.22 4.45 -11.74
N ARG A 211 -29.53 4.58 -11.52
CA ARG A 211 -30.16 5.82 -11.06
C ARG A 211 -29.72 6.21 -9.66
N ILE A 212 -29.29 7.46 -9.51
CA ILE A 212 -28.95 8.06 -8.22
C ILE A 212 -29.61 9.42 -8.03
N CYS A 213 -29.73 9.85 -6.77
CA CYS A 213 -30.16 11.19 -6.41
C CYS A 213 -28.92 12.11 -6.24
N PRO A 214 -28.76 13.16 -7.06
CA PRO A 214 -27.63 14.10 -6.95
C PRO A 214 -27.51 14.77 -5.58
N ASP A 215 -28.62 15.17 -4.97
CA ASP A 215 -28.62 15.85 -3.66
C ASP A 215 -28.20 14.90 -2.55
N ARG A 216 -28.61 13.64 -2.63
CA ARG A 216 -28.17 12.60 -1.71
C ARG A 216 -26.67 12.32 -1.83
N MET A 217 -26.14 12.31 -3.06
CA MET A 217 -24.70 12.21 -3.29
C MET A 217 -23.94 13.42 -2.73
N ARG A 218 -24.47 14.64 -2.91
CA ARG A 218 -23.93 15.85 -2.28
C ARG A 218 -23.86 15.71 -0.75
N SER A 219 -24.96 15.31 -0.11
CA SER A 219 -24.99 15.11 1.35
C SER A 219 -24.04 14.02 1.82
N ALA A 220 -23.88 12.93 1.06
CA ALA A 220 -22.90 11.89 1.36
C ALA A 220 -21.46 12.44 1.31
N CYS A 221 -21.10 13.17 0.26
CA CYS A 221 -19.80 13.84 0.14
C CYS A 221 -19.54 14.80 1.31
N GLU A 222 -20.53 15.62 1.67
CA GLU A 222 -20.44 16.54 2.80
C GLU A 222 -20.17 15.79 4.12
N SER A 223 -20.94 14.73 4.38
CA SER A 223 -20.84 13.94 5.61
C SER A 223 -19.49 13.24 5.77
N VAL A 224 -18.96 12.65 4.69
CA VAL A 224 -17.62 12.05 4.66
C VAL A 224 -16.55 13.11 4.96
N VAL A 225 -16.62 14.28 4.34
CA VAL A 225 -15.64 15.35 4.60
C VAL A 225 -15.72 15.82 6.05
N GLN A 226 -16.91 16.02 6.62
CA GLN A 226 -17.03 16.45 8.02
C GLN A 226 -16.45 15.41 9.00
N SER A 227 -16.62 14.13 8.69
CA SER A 227 -16.20 13.02 9.55
C SER A 227 -14.69 12.78 9.56
N HIS A 228 -13.95 13.21 8.53
CA HIS A 228 -12.52 12.95 8.41
C HIS A 228 -11.70 14.24 8.41
N SER A 229 -10.97 14.48 9.50
CA SER A 229 -10.16 15.70 9.67
C SER A 229 -9.14 15.93 8.55
N SER A 230 -8.55 14.86 8.00
CA SER A 230 -7.60 14.95 6.87
C SER A 230 -8.24 15.59 5.62
N LEU A 231 -9.52 15.33 5.35
CA LEU A 231 -10.26 15.93 4.23
C LEU A 231 -10.57 17.41 4.47
N ARG A 232 -10.50 17.87 5.72
CA ARG A 232 -10.71 19.29 6.12
C ARG A 232 -9.42 20.00 6.51
N THR A 233 -8.29 19.39 6.18
CA THR A 233 -6.96 19.94 6.43
C THR A 233 -6.48 20.74 5.22
N VAL A 234 -5.91 21.91 5.48
CA VAL A 234 -5.25 22.75 4.46
C VAL A 234 -3.76 22.84 4.76
N TYR A 235 -2.97 23.10 3.72
CA TYR A 235 -1.51 23.22 3.83
C TYR A 235 -1.04 24.63 3.54
N LEU A 236 -0.06 25.09 4.31
CA LEU A 236 0.51 26.43 4.25
C LEU A 236 2.02 26.32 4.12
N SER A 237 2.62 27.07 3.20
CA SER A 237 4.08 27.17 3.13
C SER A 237 4.65 27.84 4.38
N TYR A 238 5.70 27.26 4.95
CA TYR A 238 6.44 27.78 6.09
C TYR A 238 7.94 27.54 5.90
N LYS A 239 8.68 28.61 5.57
CA LYS A 239 10.10 28.52 5.18
C LYS A 239 10.26 27.48 4.06
N GLU A 240 11.17 26.52 4.24
CA GLU A 240 11.45 25.42 3.29
C GLU A 240 10.51 24.21 3.43
N SER A 241 9.48 24.30 4.28
CA SER A 241 8.53 23.21 4.57
C SER A 241 7.09 23.74 4.61
N PHE A 242 6.18 23.00 5.26
CA PHE A 242 4.77 23.30 5.33
C PHE A 242 4.21 23.12 6.75
N LEU A 243 3.09 23.79 7.01
CA LEU A 243 2.21 23.52 8.14
C LEU A 243 0.90 22.92 7.62
N GLN A 244 0.24 22.13 8.46
CA GLN A 244 -1.11 21.63 8.22
C GLN A 244 -2.06 22.23 9.26
N ALA A 245 -3.15 22.83 8.79
CA ALA A 245 -4.18 23.42 9.64
C ALA A 245 -5.48 22.65 9.47
N ILE A 246 -5.99 22.13 10.58
CA ILE A 246 -7.17 21.28 10.64
C ILE A 246 -8.36 22.14 11.04
N PHE A 247 -9.37 22.23 10.18
CA PHE A 247 -10.59 22.96 10.50
C PHE A 247 -11.53 22.12 11.37
N GLN A 248 -12.61 22.71 11.87
CA GLN A 248 -13.73 22.05 12.54
C GLN A 248 -14.77 21.61 11.52
N SER A 249 -14.99 22.45 10.50
CA SER A 249 -15.81 22.18 9.34
C SER A 249 -15.36 23.05 8.16
N ILE A 250 -15.66 22.61 6.95
CA ILE A 250 -15.48 23.39 5.72
C ILE A 250 -16.77 23.32 4.88
N ASP A 251 -17.01 24.33 4.07
CA ASP A 251 -18.02 24.27 3.01
C ASP A 251 -17.47 23.39 1.88
N VAL A 252 -18.15 22.28 1.59
CA VAL A 252 -17.66 21.27 0.63
C VAL A 252 -18.11 21.64 -0.77
N PRO A 253 -17.19 22.00 -1.70
CA PRO A 253 -17.59 22.33 -3.05
C PRO A 253 -18.10 21.08 -3.78
N PHE A 254 -19.35 21.11 -4.21
CA PHE A 254 -19.99 20.06 -5.01
C PHE A 254 -20.73 20.67 -6.20
N GLU A 255 -20.35 20.23 -7.39
CA GLU A 255 -20.97 20.61 -8.66
C GLU A 255 -21.60 19.39 -9.34
N HIS A 256 -22.76 19.59 -9.97
CA HIS A 256 -23.39 18.58 -10.83
C HIS A 256 -23.48 19.10 -12.25
N ILE A 257 -22.83 18.41 -13.18
CA ILE A 257 -22.76 18.74 -14.60
C ILE A 257 -23.51 17.68 -15.39
N ARG A 258 -24.54 18.07 -16.15
CA ARG A 258 -25.11 17.24 -17.21
C ARG A 258 -24.38 17.53 -18.52
N THR A 259 -23.83 16.50 -19.16
CA THR A 259 -23.05 16.63 -20.39
C THR A 259 -23.74 15.92 -21.55
N SER A 260 -23.72 16.55 -22.72
CA SER A 260 -24.17 15.95 -23.99
C SER A 260 -23.02 15.35 -24.81
N VAL A 261 -21.77 15.57 -24.40
CA VAL A 261 -20.59 14.91 -24.96
C VAL A 261 -20.20 13.69 -24.10
N SER A 262 -19.13 12.99 -24.45
CA SER A 262 -18.73 11.80 -23.69
C SER A 262 -18.37 12.12 -22.22
N LEU A 263 -18.77 11.23 -21.29
CA LEU A 263 -18.32 11.29 -19.89
C LEU A 263 -16.80 11.39 -19.80
N LYS A 264 -16.09 10.52 -20.53
CA LYS A 264 -14.63 10.44 -20.51
C LYS A 264 -13.96 11.76 -20.87
N SER A 265 -14.36 12.40 -21.97
CA SER A 265 -13.77 13.68 -22.40
C SER A 265 -14.05 14.80 -21.40
N THR A 266 -15.28 14.87 -20.87
CA THR A 266 -15.66 15.89 -19.88
C THR A 266 -14.83 15.74 -18.61
N CYS A 267 -14.72 14.51 -18.10
CA CYS A 267 -13.94 14.21 -16.89
C CYS A 267 -12.45 14.47 -17.09
N GLN A 268 -11.89 14.10 -18.25
CA GLN A 268 -10.49 14.37 -18.57
C GLN A 268 -10.19 15.87 -18.54
N SER A 269 -11.00 16.70 -19.19
CA SER A 269 -10.80 18.15 -19.21
C SER A 269 -10.89 18.77 -17.80
N LEU A 270 -11.80 18.28 -16.94
CA LEU A 270 -11.87 18.71 -15.55
C LEU A 270 -10.60 18.33 -14.79
N CYS A 271 -10.16 17.07 -14.88
CA CYS A 271 -8.96 16.58 -14.22
C CYS A 271 -7.69 17.33 -14.67
N ASP A 272 -7.55 17.60 -15.96
CA ASP A 272 -6.38 18.32 -16.52
C ASP A 272 -6.23 19.73 -15.94
N SER A 273 -7.34 20.37 -15.56
CA SER A 273 -7.34 21.70 -14.93
C SER A 273 -6.84 21.68 -13.48
N TYR A 274 -7.14 20.61 -12.72
CA TYR A 274 -6.82 20.52 -11.30
C TYR A 274 -5.37 20.16 -11.02
N VAL A 275 -4.76 19.32 -11.86
CA VAL A 275 -3.40 18.79 -11.65
C VAL A 275 -2.29 19.86 -11.68
N LEU A 276 -2.61 21.09 -12.08
CA LEU A 276 -1.73 22.24 -12.10
C LEU A 276 -1.80 23.11 -10.84
N GLU A 277 -2.82 22.91 -9.99
CA GLU A 277 -3.00 23.71 -8.78
C GLU A 277 -2.01 23.32 -7.68
N ASN A 278 -1.55 24.33 -6.92
CA ASN A 278 -0.69 24.12 -5.76
C ASN A 278 -1.52 23.71 -4.53
N ALA A 279 -1.21 22.56 -3.96
CA ALA A 279 -1.84 22.05 -2.73
C ALA A 279 -1.60 22.95 -1.51
N ALA A 280 -0.44 23.60 -1.42
CA ALA A 280 -0.06 24.47 -0.30
C ALA A 280 -0.57 25.92 -0.46
N SER A 281 -1.84 26.08 -0.83
CA SER A 281 -2.47 27.37 -1.08
C SER A 281 -3.16 27.99 0.14
N GLY A 282 -3.23 27.27 1.26
CA GLY A 282 -4.00 27.66 2.45
C GLY A 282 -5.52 27.58 2.29
N LYS A 283 -6.01 27.01 1.18
CA LYS A 283 -7.45 26.86 0.88
C LYS A 283 -7.87 25.39 0.96
N PRO A 284 -9.17 25.11 1.19
CA PRO A 284 -9.71 23.76 1.08
C PRO A 284 -9.40 23.11 -0.29
N ILE A 285 -8.86 21.90 -0.25
CA ILE A 285 -8.40 21.17 -1.43
C ILE A 285 -9.52 20.29 -2.01
N VAL A 286 -10.27 19.63 -1.11
CA VAL A 286 -11.36 18.73 -1.47
C VAL A 286 -12.39 19.45 -2.33
N LYS A 287 -12.72 18.84 -3.46
CA LYS A 287 -13.82 19.25 -4.34
C LYS A 287 -14.44 18.01 -4.97
N PHE A 288 -15.76 18.02 -5.10
CA PHE A 288 -16.52 16.98 -5.79
C PHE A 288 -17.18 17.55 -7.05
N VAL A 289 -17.13 16.80 -8.15
CA VAL A 289 -17.88 17.11 -9.37
C VAL A 289 -18.54 15.84 -9.86
N MET A 290 -19.87 15.81 -9.85
CA MET A 290 -20.63 14.74 -10.46
C MET A 290 -20.93 15.09 -11.91
N VAL A 291 -20.51 14.26 -12.85
CA VAL A 291 -20.80 14.41 -14.28
C VAL A 291 -21.79 13.33 -14.68
N SER A 292 -22.87 13.70 -15.35
CA SER A 292 -23.93 12.78 -15.78
C SER A 292 -24.18 12.91 -17.27
N GLN A 293 -24.18 11.79 -17.98
CA GLN A 293 -24.53 11.76 -19.41
C GLN A 293 -25.96 11.26 -19.63
N SER A 294 -26.48 10.44 -18.72
CA SER A 294 -27.88 10.04 -18.67
C SER A 294 -28.35 9.99 -17.20
N ASP A 295 -29.54 9.45 -16.96
CA ASP A 295 -30.03 9.21 -15.59
C ASP A 295 -29.42 7.97 -14.93
N ASP A 296 -28.67 7.15 -15.69
CA ASP A 296 -28.13 5.87 -15.26
C ASP A 296 -26.59 5.79 -15.41
N GLU A 297 -25.96 6.81 -16.00
CA GLU A 297 -24.52 6.86 -16.22
C GLU A 297 -23.91 8.16 -15.69
N HIS A 298 -23.11 8.00 -14.65
CA HIS A 298 -22.45 9.11 -13.97
C HIS A 298 -20.98 8.81 -13.68
N VAL A 299 -20.21 9.88 -13.49
CA VAL A 299 -18.87 9.84 -12.90
C VAL A 299 -18.82 10.85 -11.77
N LEU A 300 -18.43 10.40 -10.57
CA LEU A 300 -18.08 11.30 -9.49
C LEU A 300 -16.58 11.54 -9.52
N ILE A 301 -16.19 12.80 -9.63
CA ILE A 301 -14.81 13.24 -9.53
C ILE A 301 -14.56 13.76 -8.12
N MET A 302 -13.47 13.33 -7.50
CA MET A 302 -12.96 13.83 -6.23
C MET A 302 -11.55 14.37 -6.42
N ARG A 303 -11.34 15.63 -6.02
CA ARG A 303 -10.03 16.29 -6.04
C ARG A 303 -9.39 16.21 -4.66
N LEU A 304 -8.15 15.73 -4.56
CA LEU A 304 -7.39 15.61 -3.30
C LEU A 304 -5.91 15.94 -3.51
N THR A 305 -5.14 16.12 -2.44
CA THR A 305 -3.67 16.01 -2.50
C THR A 305 -3.21 14.73 -1.81
N HIS A 306 -2.09 14.14 -2.24
CA HIS A 306 -1.47 12.99 -1.56
C HIS A 306 -1.10 13.28 -0.10
N ALA A 307 -1.05 14.53 0.33
CA ALA A 307 -0.90 14.85 1.75
C ALA A 307 -2.17 14.58 2.59
N GLN A 308 -3.33 14.30 1.97
CA GLN A 308 -4.59 13.99 2.65
C GLN A 308 -4.94 12.49 2.66
N TYR A 309 -4.29 11.67 1.83
CA TYR A 309 -4.64 10.26 1.66
C TYR A 309 -3.44 9.42 1.19
N ASP A 310 -3.57 8.11 1.34
CA ASP A 310 -2.71 7.07 0.77
C ASP A 310 -3.57 5.96 0.16
N GLY A 311 -2.93 4.94 -0.42
CA GLY A 311 -3.65 3.84 -1.06
C GLY A 311 -4.60 3.08 -0.13
N ALA A 312 -4.27 2.95 1.16
CA ALA A 312 -5.10 2.25 2.13
C ALA A 312 -6.35 3.07 2.53
N SER A 313 -6.17 4.37 2.78
CA SER A 313 -7.28 5.26 3.14
C SER A 313 -8.23 5.56 1.99
N TYR A 314 -7.76 5.39 0.75
CA TYR A 314 -8.58 5.65 -0.44
C TYR A 314 -9.81 4.72 -0.53
N SER A 315 -9.66 3.42 -0.28
CA SER A 315 -10.81 2.49 -0.24
C SER A 315 -11.77 2.80 0.91
N ILE A 316 -11.25 3.24 2.06
CA ILE A 316 -12.08 3.61 3.22
C ILE A 316 -12.98 4.81 2.87
N ILE A 317 -12.44 5.82 2.19
CA ILE A 317 -13.23 6.98 1.75
C ILE A 317 -14.38 6.54 0.83
N LEU A 318 -14.18 5.53 -0.02
CA LEU A 318 -15.22 5.01 -0.91
C LEU A 318 -16.31 4.24 -0.16
N ASP A 319 -15.90 3.42 0.79
CA ASP A 319 -16.83 2.64 1.61
C ASP A 319 -17.68 3.59 2.47
N ASP A 320 -17.07 4.63 3.02
CA ASP A 320 -17.75 5.69 3.77
C ASP A 320 -18.69 6.51 2.89
N LEU A 321 -18.31 6.79 1.64
CA LEU A 321 -19.18 7.50 0.70
C LEU A 321 -20.42 6.66 0.33
N ALA A 322 -20.24 5.37 0.07
CA ALA A 322 -21.35 4.47 -0.22
C ALA A 322 -22.27 4.31 1.01
N THR A 323 -21.70 4.16 2.20
CA THR A 323 -22.45 4.07 3.47
C THR A 323 -23.23 5.36 3.73
N ALA A 324 -22.57 6.51 3.67
CA ALA A 324 -23.21 7.80 3.85
C ALA A 324 -24.30 8.06 2.80
N TYR A 325 -24.11 7.62 1.55
CA TYR A 325 -25.18 7.65 0.56
C TYR A 325 -26.34 6.77 1.03
N ASN A 326 -26.12 5.49 1.33
CA ASN A 326 -27.17 4.53 1.68
C ASN A 326 -27.94 4.86 2.96
N ASP A 327 -27.31 5.53 3.92
CA ASP A 327 -27.94 5.89 5.19
C ASP A 327 -28.55 7.31 5.18
N GLY A 328 -28.62 7.97 4.02
CA GLY A 328 -29.28 9.27 3.87
C GLY A 328 -28.44 10.44 4.39
N GLY A 329 -27.12 10.34 4.32
CA GLY A 329 -26.16 11.37 4.72
C GLY A 329 -25.66 11.24 6.17
N VAL A 330 -26.00 10.16 6.87
CA VAL A 330 -25.49 9.89 8.22
C VAL A 330 -23.96 9.82 8.19
N SER A 331 -23.33 10.44 9.20
CA SER A 331 -21.87 10.48 9.32
C SER A 331 -21.28 9.09 9.53
N PRO A 332 -20.22 8.74 8.79
CA PRO A 332 -19.44 7.54 9.06
C PRO A 332 -18.97 7.44 10.52
N PRO A 333 -18.63 6.24 10.99
CA PRO A 333 -18.09 6.04 12.34
C PRO A 333 -16.85 6.91 12.60
N ALA A 334 -16.73 7.38 13.85
CA ALA A 334 -15.55 8.08 14.30
C ALA A 334 -14.33 7.14 14.29
N ARG A 335 -13.20 7.67 13.82
CA ARG A 335 -11.94 6.94 13.68
C ARG A 335 -10.80 7.73 14.28
N THR A 336 -9.71 7.03 14.61
CA THR A 336 -8.44 7.67 14.95
C THR A 336 -8.04 8.63 13.82
N SER A 337 -7.69 9.85 14.18
CA SER A 337 -7.38 10.90 13.23
C SER A 337 -5.92 10.88 12.79
N PHE A 338 -5.64 11.47 11.63
CA PHE A 338 -4.25 11.64 11.18
C PHE A 338 -3.43 12.57 12.10
N SER A 339 -4.06 13.52 12.80
CA SER A 339 -3.39 14.31 13.82
C SER A 339 -2.93 13.46 15.00
N GLU A 340 -3.76 12.52 15.48
CA GLU A 340 -3.33 11.57 16.51
C GLU A 340 -2.15 10.71 16.05
N PHE A 341 -2.14 10.29 14.78
CA PHE A 341 -0.96 9.65 14.18
C PHE A 341 0.28 10.54 14.21
N ALA A 342 0.17 11.82 13.84
CA ALA A 342 1.30 12.74 13.89
C ALA A 342 1.84 12.95 15.32
N TYR A 343 0.94 13.05 16.31
CA TYR A 343 1.30 13.11 17.73
C TYR A 343 1.99 11.83 18.21
N TYR A 344 1.46 10.67 17.83
CA TYR A 344 2.07 9.39 18.14
C TYR A 344 3.50 9.32 17.58
N CYS A 345 3.69 9.59 16.28
CA CYS A 345 5.01 9.57 15.65
C CYS A 345 5.98 10.55 16.31
N ALA A 346 5.53 11.75 16.66
CA ALA A 346 6.34 12.74 17.36
C ALA A 346 6.76 12.29 18.76
N GLY A 347 5.88 11.62 19.51
CA GLY A 347 6.16 11.07 20.83
C GLY A 347 7.11 9.85 20.80
N HIS A 348 7.21 9.16 19.67
CA HIS A 348 8.03 7.95 19.49
C HIS A 348 9.38 8.23 18.80
N ARG A 349 9.84 9.49 18.80
CA ARG A 349 11.19 9.88 18.37
C ARG A 349 12.22 9.57 19.46
N THR A 350 12.55 8.30 19.63
CA THR A 350 13.45 7.81 20.69
C THR A 350 14.89 7.64 20.20
N ASN A 351 15.86 7.70 21.12
CA ASN A 351 17.28 7.43 20.82
C ASN A 351 17.49 6.05 20.18
N SER A 352 16.74 5.02 20.63
CA SER A 352 16.83 3.68 20.06
C SER A 352 16.48 3.63 18.57
N THR A 353 15.52 4.46 18.12
CA THR A 353 15.15 4.57 16.71
C THR A 353 16.26 5.22 15.90
N PHE A 354 16.88 6.28 16.42
CA PHE A 354 18.05 6.90 15.77
C PHE A 354 19.26 5.97 15.72
N ASP A 355 19.51 5.20 16.80
CA ASP A 355 20.65 4.28 16.85
C ASP A 355 20.49 3.12 15.86
N PHE A 356 19.27 2.60 15.67
CA PHE A 356 18.98 1.65 14.60
C PHE A 356 19.37 2.22 13.23
N TRP A 357 18.94 3.44 12.91
CA TRP A 357 19.24 4.07 11.62
C TRP A 357 20.73 4.36 11.43
N LYS A 358 21.44 4.78 12.50
CA LYS A 358 22.90 4.95 12.48
C LYS A 358 23.59 3.65 12.11
N THR A 359 23.22 2.55 12.75
CA THR A 359 23.80 1.23 12.44
C THR A 359 23.45 0.78 11.03
N ASN A 360 22.18 0.88 10.63
CA ASN A 360 21.69 0.39 9.33
C ASN A 360 22.30 1.17 8.15
N LEU A 361 22.58 2.47 8.33
CA LEU A 361 23.11 3.36 7.29
C LEU A 361 24.60 3.70 7.46
N HIS A 362 25.31 3.09 8.40
CA HIS A 362 26.71 3.42 8.71
C HIS A 362 27.64 3.31 7.48
N GLY A 363 28.23 4.43 7.05
CA GLY A 363 29.11 4.46 5.87
C GLY A 363 28.40 4.15 4.55
N SER A 364 27.09 4.37 4.48
CA SER A 364 26.32 4.32 3.23
C SER A 364 26.35 5.67 2.50
N ALA A 365 25.82 5.70 1.27
CA ALA A 365 25.49 6.91 0.54
C ALA A 365 24.25 6.65 -0.33
N MET A 366 23.47 7.70 -0.65
CA MET A 366 22.37 7.59 -1.60
C MET A 366 22.91 7.19 -2.99
N THR A 367 22.34 6.17 -3.61
CA THR A 367 22.78 5.74 -4.94
C THR A 367 22.30 6.71 -6.01
N MET A 368 23.24 7.26 -6.77
CA MET A 368 22.98 8.25 -7.81
C MET A 368 22.69 7.57 -9.16
N PRO A 369 21.72 8.05 -9.96
CA PRO A 369 21.53 7.55 -11.32
C PRO A 369 22.73 7.98 -12.19
N PRO A 370 23.29 7.09 -13.03
CA PRO A 370 24.43 7.46 -13.88
C PRO A 370 24.11 8.65 -14.79
N GLY A 371 24.98 9.66 -14.78
CA GLY A 371 24.82 10.85 -15.62
C GLY A 371 23.72 11.82 -15.19
N ALA A 372 23.04 11.58 -14.06
CA ALA A 372 22.07 12.54 -13.53
C ALA A 372 22.78 13.83 -13.09
N PRO A 373 22.26 15.01 -13.47
CA PRO A 373 22.80 16.26 -12.98
C PRO A 373 22.58 16.39 -11.46
N ASN A 374 23.53 17.01 -10.77
CA ASN A 374 23.41 17.20 -9.32
C ASN A 374 22.20 18.08 -8.96
N HIS A 375 21.87 19.09 -9.81
CA HIS A 375 20.81 20.07 -9.55
C HIS A 375 20.13 20.60 -10.84
N PRO A 376 19.32 19.81 -11.56
CA PRO A 376 18.57 20.36 -12.70
C PRO A 376 17.37 21.23 -12.29
N GLY A 377 16.97 21.18 -11.01
CA GLY A 377 15.72 21.77 -10.56
C GLY A 377 14.53 20.82 -10.80
N GLN A 378 13.39 21.17 -10.22
CA GLN A 378 12.19 20.34 -10.29
C GLN A 378 11.50 20.47 -11.66
N SER A 379 11.08 19.35 -12.25
CA SER A 379 10.38 19.30 -13.54
C SER A 379 9.24 18.29 -13.53
N VAL A 380 8.25 18.48 -14.40
CA VAL A 380 7.17 17.49 -14.59
C VAL A 380 7.76 16.21 -15.18
N ALA A 381 7.37 15.05 -14.65
CA ALA A 381 7.76 13.76 -15.21
C ALA A 381 7.22 13.61 -16.64
N ASP A 382 8.12 13.45 -17.60
CA ASP A 382 7.86 13.34 -19.04
C ASP A 382 8.31 11.99 -19.62
N VAL A 383 9.01 11.17 -18.83
CA VAL A 383 9.38 9.80 -19.18
C VAL A 383 8.59 8.83 -18.32
N HIS A 384 7.77 8.00 -18.97
CA HIS A 384 7.00 6.95 -18.31
C HIS A 384 7.05 5.68 -19.15
N GLU A 385 7.90 4.75 -18.73
CA GLU A 385 8.07 3.45 -19.37
C GLU A 385 7.37 2.36 -18.57
N ILE A 386 6.74 1.42 -19.26
CA ILE A 386 5.97 0.32 -18.67
C ILE A 386 6.43 -0.99 -19.29
N ALA A 387 6.76 -1.95 -18.44
CA ALA A 387 7.02 -3.33 -18.85
C ALA A 387 6.18 -4.30 -18.03
N PHE A 388 5.83 -5.43 -18.62
CA PHE A 388 5.08 -6.50 -17.97
C PHE A 388 5.73 -7.86 -18.27
N ARG A 389 5.72 -8.74 -17.26
CA ARG A 389 6.09 -10.15 -17.42
C ARG A 389 5.15 -11.02 -16.61
N GLU A 390 4.71 -12.12 -17.23
CA GLU A 390 4.21 -13.26 -16.48
C GLU A 390 5.35 -13.80 -15.60
N LEU A 391 5.05 -14.04 -14.33
CA LEU A 391 6.01 -14.61 -13.39
C LEU A 391 5.72 -16.10 -13.15
N PRO A 392 6.76 -16.91 -12.90
CA PRO A 392 6.56 -18.25 -12.35
C PRO A 392 5.91 -18.18 -10.96
N PRO A 393 5.44 -19.33 -10.41
CA PRO A 393 4.89 -19.37 -9.06
C PRO A 393 5.83 -18.73 -8.03
N ALA A 394 5.25 -18.01 -7.06
CA ALA A 394 6.02 -17.33 -6.03
C ALA A 394 6.95 -18.30 -5.27
N LEU A 395 8.13 -17.81 -4.91
CA LEU A 395 9.05 -18.54 -4.05
C LEU A 395 8.43 -18.70 -2.65
N GLU A 396 8.55 -19.90 -2.08
CA GLU A 396 7.99 -20.19 -0.76
C GLU A 396 8.62 -19.27 0.30
N ASN A 397 7.79 -18.64 1.14
CA ASN A 397 8.20 -17.73 2.21
C ASN A 397 8.95 -16.44 1.78
N ILE A 398 8.91 -16.08 0.49
CA ILE A 398 9.42 -14.80 -0.04
C ILE A 398 8.26 -13.97 -0.57
N THR A 399 8.20 -12.70 -0.17
CA THR A 399 7.16 -11.78 -0.63
C THR A 399 7.55 -11.12 -1.96
N THR A 400 6.58 -10.76 -2.80
CA THR A 400 6.84 -10.03 -4.05
C THR A 400 7.69 -8.77 -3.83
N PRO A 401 7.43 -7.92 -2.81
CA PRO A 401 8.30 -6.79 -2.51
C PRO A 401 9.75 -7.18 -2.21
N ALA A 402 10.01 -8.24 -1.45
CA ALA A 402 11.37 -8.69 -1.15
C ALA A 402 12.10 -9.19 -2.41
N LEU A 403 11.41 -9.97 -3.24
CA LEU A 403 11.92 -10.47 -4.51
C LEU A 403 12.27 -9.32 -5.48
N VAL A 404 11.35 -8.36 -5.63
CA VAL A 404 11.54 -7.21 -6.52
C VAL A 404 12.63 -6.28 -6.00
N ASN A 405 12.70 -6.03 -4.68
CA ASN A 405 13.78 -5.24 -4.09
C ASN A 405 15.14 -5.91 -4.27
N ALA A 406 15.22 -7.24 -4.17
CA ALA A 406 16.45 -7.99 -4.43
C ALA A 406 16.89 -7.85 -5.88
N ALA A 407 15.96 -8.06 -6.82
CA ALA A 407 16.22 -7.91 -8.25
C ALA A 407 16.62 -6.48 -8.60
N PHE A 408 15.92 -5.48 -8.05
CA PHE A 408 16.24 -4.07 -8.25
C PHE A 408 17.60 -3.70 -7.66
N ALA A 409 17.96 -4.19 -6.48
CA ALA A 409 19.28 -3.96 -5.89
C ALA A 409 20.40 -4.52 -6.78
N LEU A 410 20.24 -5.72 -7.35
CA LEU A 410 21.19 -6.29 -8.30
C LEU A 410 21.30 -5.45 -9.58
N VAL A 411 20.16 -5.08 -10.18
CA VAL A 411 20.12 -4.23 -11.39
C VAL A 411 20.77 -2.87 -11.12
N LEU A 412 20.50 -2.28 -9.96
CA LEU A 412 21.05 -1.00 -9.56
C LEU A 412 22.57 -1.10 -9.32
N ALA A 413 23.03 -2.15 -8.65
CA ALA A 413 24.45 -2.40 -8.43
C ALA A 413 25.23 -2.54 -9.74
N ASP A 414 24.67 -3.27 -10.72
CA ASP A 414 25.25 -3.36 -12.06
C ASP A 414 25.21 -2.02 -12.81
N LEU A 415 24.15 -1.23 -12.60
CA LEU A 415 24.01 0.08 -13.24
C LEU A 415 25.06 1.08 -12.72
N VAL A 416 25.37 1.06 -11.42
CA VAL A 416 26.32 1.98 -10.78
C VAL A 416 27.70 1.39 -10.51
N GLN A 417 27.91 0.12 -10.86
CA GLN A 417 29.15 -0.63 -10.62
C GLN A 417 29.59 -0.64 -9.14
N SER A 418 28.63 -0.78 -8.23
CA SER A 418 28.84 -0.82 -6.78
C SER A 418 27.97 -1.89 -6.13
N ASP A 419 28.55 -2.72 -5.26
CA ASP A 419 27.83 -3.73 -4.48
C ASP A 419 27.15 -3.15 -3.22
N ASP A 420 27.40 -1.90 -2.88
CA ASP A 420 26.70 -1.17 -1.81
C ASP A 420 25.77 -0.13 -2.45
N VAL A 421 24.46 -0.39 -2.39
CA VAL A 421 23.42 0.47 -2.98
C VAL A 421 22.38 0.85 -1.95
N THR A 422 21.93 2.09 -1.98
CA THR A 422 20.86 2.62 -1.12
C THR A 422 19.81 3.32 -1.95
N PHE A 423 18.55 2.94 -1.76
CA PHE A 423 17.39 3.56 -2.40
C PHE A 423 16.27 3.76 -1.39
N ALA A 424 15.31 4.62 -1.72
CA ALA A 424 14.14 4.84 -0.90
C ALA A 424 12.98 3.95 -1.31
N MET A 425 12.07 3.69 -0.38
CA MET A 425 10.86 2.93 -0.61
C MET A 425 9.68 3.52 0.16
N PHE A 426 8.51 3.54 -0.47
CA PHE A 426 7.26 3.80 0.25
C PHE A 426 6.90 2.62 1.13
N MET A 427 6.68 2.89 2.41
CA MET A 427 6.21 1.91 3.38
C MET A 427 5.00 2.44 4.12
N SER A 428 4.02 1.56 4.35
CA SER A 428 2.94 1.86 5.28
C SER A 428 3.52 1.95 6.69
N THR A 429 2.99 2.86 7.49
CA THR A 429 3.29 3.04 8.91
C THR A 429 2.06 2.79 9.77
N ARG A 430 1.09 2.03 9.25
CA ARG A 430 -0.14 1.67 9.96
C ARG A 430 0.05 0.48 10.92
N ASP A 431 1.19 -0.19 10.87
CA ASP A 431 1.62 -1.28 11.76
C ASP A 431 2.22 -0.79 13.08
N ILE A 432 2.27 0.53 13.28
CA ILE A 432 2.66 1.17 14.54
C ILE A 432 1.71 0.81 15.69
N GLY A 433 2.12 1.07 16.93
CA GLY A 433 1.35 0.75 18.14
C GLY A 433 0.07 1.55 18.36
N LEU A 434 -0.31 2.42 17.42
CA LEU A 434 -1.47 3.31 17.53
C LEU A 434 -2.78 2.55 17.28
N PRO A 435 -3.72 2.50 18.25
CA PRO A 435 -5.03 1.90 18.04
C PRO A 435 -5.80 2.56 16.88
N GLY A 436 -6.40 1.74 16.02
CA GLY A 436 -7.14 2.22 14.84
C GLY A 436 -6.27 2.73 13.68
N ALA A 437 -4.94 2.57 13.73
CA ALA A 437 -4.03 3.04 12.68
C ALA A 437 -4.36 2.54 11.26
N GLN A 438 -4.93 1.34 11.15
CA GLN A 438 -5.32 0.75 9.86
C GLN A 438 -6.47 1.50 9.18
N GLU A 439 -7.30 2.21 9.96
CA GLU A 439 -8.49 2.89 9.46
C GLU A 439 -8.32 4.41 9.30
N ILE A 440 -7.13 4.94 9.63
CA ILE A 440 -6.87 6.39 9.56
C ILE A 440 -7.01 6.88 8.13
N ILE A 441 -7.85 7.88 7.90
CA ILE A 441 -7.86 8.61 6.63
C ILE A 441 -6.78 9.69 6.68
N GLY A 442 -5.72 9.50 5.90
CA GLY A 442 -4.50 10.31 5.93
C GLY A 442 -3.32 9.58 5.29
N PRO A 443 -2.23 10.29 4.96
CA PRO A 443 -1.04 9.69 4.36
C PRO A 443 -0.17 9.01 5.42
N CYS A 444 -0.59 7.83 5.88
CA CYS A 444 0.18 7.02 6.81
C CYS A 444 1.30 6.22 6.10
N ILE A 445 1.82 6.78 5.00
CA ILE A 445 2.96 6.27 4.27
C ILE A 445 4.18 7.10 4.62
N ASN A 446 5.35 6.46 4.68
CA ASN A 446 6.62 7.15 4.85
C ASN A 446 7.66 6.66 3.82
N LEU A 447 8.66 7.49 3.56
CA LEU A 447 9.79 7.13 2.70
C LEU A 447 10.95 6.67 3.56
N ASN A 448 11.23 5.37 3.52
CA ASN A 448 12.30 4.74 4.28
C ASN A 448 13.46 4.33 3.36
N LEU A 449 14.67 4.28 3.91
CA LEU A 449 15.87 3.89 3.18
C LEU A 449 16.12 2.39 3.30
N LEU A 450 16.34 1.75 2.16
CA LEU A 450 16.81 0.37 2.07
C LEU A 450 18.23 0.37 1.52
N ARG A 451 19.19 -0.03 2.36
CA ARG A 451 20.59 -0.23 1.96
C ARG A 451 20.84 -1.72 1.76
N VAL A 452 21.36 -2.07 0.60
CA VAL A 452 21.68 -3.45 0.23
C VAL A 452 23.17 -3.55 -0.07
N LYS A 453 23.86 -4.40 0.68
CA LYS A 453 25.23 -4.83 0.38
C LYS A 453 25.17 -6.21 -0.25
N LEU A 454 25.48 -6.30 -1.53
CA LEU A 454 25.49 -7.56 -2.26
C LEU A 454 26.72 -8.37 -1.88
N ASP A 455 26.52 -9.44 -1.11
CA ASP A 455 27.52 -10.48 -0.95
C ASP A 455 27.46 -11.42 -2.16
N ARG A 456 28.37 -11.21 -3.12
CA ARG A 456 28.40 -11.96 -4.38
C ARG A 456 28.62 -13.48 -4.18
N SER A 457 29.05 -13.93 -3.00
CA SER A 457 29.21 -15.34 -2.67
C SER A 457 27.91 -16.04 -2.24
N ARG A 458 26.84 -15.28 -1.96
CA ARG A 458 25.55 -15.78 -1.49
C ARG A 458 24.61 -16.13 -2.65
N SER A 459 23.60 -16.94 -2.35
CA SER A 459 22.53 -17.26 -3.29
C SER A 459 21.54 -16.10 -3.45
N VAL A 460 20.75 -16.14 -4.51
CA VAL A 460 19.60 -15.26 -4.71
C VAL A 460 18.60 -15.38 -3.55
N LEU A 461 18.34 -16.60 -3.09
CA LEU A 461 17.40 -16.85 -2.00
C LEU A 461 17.87 -16.23 -0.67
N ASP A 462 19.17 -16.31 -0.37
CA ASP A 462 19.78 -15.66 0.80
C ASP A 462 19.58 -14.13 0.77
N LEU A 463 19.76 -13.51 -0.40
CA LEU A 463 19.49 -12.08 -0.58
C LEU A 463 18.02 -11.75 -0.34
N CYS A 464 17.09 -12.55 -0.87
CA CYS A 464 15.66 -12.33 -0.68
C CYS A 464 15.26 -12.45 0.80
N HIS A 465 15.79 -13.43 1.53
CA HIS A 465 15.59 -13.57 2.98
C HIS A 465 16.16 -12.37 3.74
N THR A 466 17.38 -11.95 3.40
CA THR A 466 18.03 -10.78 4.02
C THR A 466 17.17 -9.53 3.86
N LEU A 467 16.62 -9.27 2.67
CA LEU A 467 15.79 -8.09 2.44
C LEU A 467 14.41 -8.17 3.10
N ARG A 468 13.79 -9.36 3.17
CA ARG A 468 12.55 -9.56 3.94
C ARG A 468 12.77 -9.24 5.43
N ASP A 469 13.87 -9.72 5.98
CA ASP A 469 14.18 -9.54 7.41
C ASP A 469 14.55 -8.07 7.69
N GLN A 470 15.33 -7.44 6.79
CA GLN A 470 15.64 -6.01 6.86
C GLN A 470 14.38 -5.14 6.76
N TYR A 471 13.44 -5.45 5.85
CA TYR A 471 12.16 -4.75 5.73
C TYR A 471 11.41 -4.74 7.06
N THR A 472 11.38 -5.89 7.75
CA THR A 472 10.72 -6.06 9.05
C THR A 472 11.39 -5.23 10.15
N GLN A 473 12.71 -5.05 10.12
CA GLN A 473 13.39 -4.16 11.08
C GLN A 473 13.16 -2.69 10.73
N VAL A 474 13.22 -2.34 9.45
CA VAL A 474 12.94 -0.97 8.98
C VAL A 474 11.52 -0.55 9.35
N SER A 475 10.50 -1.42 9.23
CA SER A 475 9.11 -1.03 9.53
C SER A 475 8.92 -0.61 11.00
N LYS A 476 9.60 -1.28 11.94
CA LYS A 476 9.56 -0.94 13.39
C LYS A 476 10.08 0.46 13.71
N HIS A 477 10.95 1.00 12.85
CA HIS A 477 11.60 2.30 12.99
C HIS A 477 11.21 3.27 11.88
N GLY A 478 10.25 2.86 11.04
CA GLY A 478 9.90 3.51 9.78
C GLY A 478 8.95 4.69 9.93
N HIS A 479 8.56 5.03 11.16
CA HIS A 479 7.78 6.22 11.51
C HIS A 479 8.64 7.48 11.62
N LEU A 480 9.97 7.36 11.68
CA LEU A 480 10.88 8.51 11.74
C LEU A 480 10.96 9.22 10.39
N ASP A 481 10.96 10.56 10.41
CA ASP A 481 10.99 11.36 9.19
C ASP A 481 12.37 11.26 8.49
N LEU A 482 12.37 11.05 7.16
CA LEU A 482 13.60 10.91 6.38
C LEU A 482 14.61 12.07 6.57
N PRO A 483 14.22 13.36 6.59
CA PRO A 483 15.18 14.43 6.86
C PRO A 483 15.86 14.31 8.23
N GLU A 484 15.17 13.78 9.25
CA GLU A 484 15.77 13.52 10.55
C GLU A 484 16.69 12.31 10.53
N ILE A 485 16.34 11.24 9.80
CA ILE A 485 17.21 10.09 9.57
C ILE A 485 18.54 10.56 8.97
N ILE A 486 18.48 11.35 7.89
CA ILE A 486 19.68 11.88 7.22
C ILE A 486 20.48 12.77 8.18
N ALA A 487 19.83 13.78 8.79
CA ALA A 487 20.55 14.77 9.59
C ALA A 487 21.15 14.24 10.90
N LYS A 488 20.54 13.21 11.51
CA LYS A 488 20.92 12.71 12.85
C LYS A 488 21.55 11.31 12.85
N SER A 489 21.46 10.59 11.73
CA SER A 489 21.84 9.18 11.66
C SER A 489 22.79 8.82 10.52
N THR A 490 23.21 9.79 9.70
CA THR A 490 24.19 9.57 8.64
C THR A 490 25.21 10.71 8.57
N ASP A 491 26.33 10.47 7.89
CA ASP A 491 27.32 11.51 7.55
C ASP A 491 27.00 12.18 6.19
N TRP A 492 25.76 12.04 5.71
CA TRP A 492 25.37 12.58 4.42
C TRP A 492 25.19 14.09 4.50
N PRO A 493 25.40 14.83 3.39
CA PRO A 493 24.96 16.22 3.31
C PRO A 493 23.47 16.33 3.66
N SER A 494 23.08 17.32 4.46
CA SER A 494 21.69 17.50 4.92
C SER A 494 20.71 17.77 3.77
N ASP A 495 21.22 18.21 2.62
CA ASP A 495 20.48 18.46 1.38
C ASP A 495 20.47 17.24 0.43
N SER A 496 20.91 16.07 0.90
CA SER A 496 20.89 14.82 0.14
C SER A 496 19.48 14.51 -0.35
N LYS A 497 19.32 14.44 -1.67
CA LYS A 497 18.03 14.16 -2.32
C LYS A 497 17.86 12.67 -2.55
N LEU A 498 16.62 12.21 -2.46
CA LEU A 498 16.24 10.89 -2.94
C LEU A 498 16.47 10.79 -4.45
N ARG A 499 16.90 9.61 -4.91
CA ARG A 499 17.23 9.35 -6.32
C ARG A 499 16.42 8.21 -6.91
N PHE A 500 16.49 7.03 -6.31
CA PHE A 500 15.63 5.92 -6.67
C PHE A 500 14.57 5.73 -5.59
N ILE A 501 13.31 5.69 -6.00
CA ILE A 501 12.17 5.52 -5.10
C ILE A 501 11.33 4.35 -5.59
N VAL A 502 11.29 3.28 -4.81
CA VAL A 502 10.51 2.07 -5.12
C VAL A 502 9.15 2.15 -4.44
N ASN A 503 8.10 1.80 -5.16
CA ASN A 503 6.76 1.69 -4.62
C ASN A 503 6.14 0.36 -5.06
N HIS A 504 5.75 -0.45 -4.08
CA HIS A 504 5.05 -1.72 -4.32
C HIS A 504 3.56 -1.50 -4.16
N LEU A 505 2.80 -1.87 -5.18
CA LEU A 505 1.36 -1.69 -5.27
C LEU A 505 0.71 -3.07 -5.48
N GLY A 506 -0.37 -3.32 -4.76
CA GLY A 506 -1.25 -4.46 -5.04
C GLY A 506 -2.17 -4.20 -6.24
N ASP A 507 -3.06 -5.14 -6.51
CA ASP A 507 -4.17 -4.89 -7.43
C ASP A 507 -5.08 -3.79 -6.85
N ASP A 508 -5.48 -2.85 -7.71
CA ASP A 508 -6.42 -1.79 -7.32
C ASP A 508 -7.75 -2.42 -6.89
N ASP A 509 -8.33 -1.87 -5.83
CA ASP A 509 -9.65 -2.28 -5.36
C ASP A 509 -10.72 -1.93 -6.41
N SER A 510 -11.12 -2.95 -7.16
CA SER A 510 -12.12 -2.86 -8.23
C SER A 510 -13.52 -3.25 -7.76
N THR A 511 -13.70 -3.52 -6.45
CA THR A 511 -14.97 -3.99 -5.89
C THR A 511 -16.03 -2.89 -6.02
N PRO A 512 -17.15 -3.12 -6.72
CA PRO A 512 -18.23 -2.13 -6.76
C PRO A 512 -18.93 -2.02 -5.40
N ARG A 513 -19.15 -0.80 -4.91
CA ARG A 513 -19.92 -0.53 -3.70
C ARG A 513 -21.40 -0.36 -4.08
N PRO A 514 -22.32 -1.12 -3.45
CA PRO A 514 -23.74 -0.97 -3.74
C PRO A 514 -24.25 0.37 -3.20
N LEU A 515 -25.09 1.02 -4.00
CA LEU A 515 -25.83 2.22 -3.63
C LEU A 515 -27.33 1.92 -3.61
N GLU A 516 -28.08 2.61 -2.75
CA GLU A 516 -29.53 2.51 -2.69
C GLU A 516 -30.14 2.82 -4.08
N GLY A 517 -31.13 2.03 -4.47
CA GLY A 517 -31.74 2.09 -5.80
C GLY A 517 -31.11 1.14 -6.82
N GLY A 518 -30.17 0.28 -6.38
CA GLY A 518 -29.54 -0.73 -7.24
C GLY A 518 -28.38 -0.18 -8.09
N ALA A 519 -27.94 1.05 -7.82
CA ALA A 519 -26.77 1.64 -8.44
C ALA A 519 -25.47 1.09 -7.82
N THR A 520 -24.34 1.26 -8.52
CA THR A 520 -23.02 0.83 -8.03
C THR A 520 -21.99 1.92 -8.22
N LEU A 521 -21.15 2.15 -7.21
CA LEU A 521 -19.99 3.03 -7.23
C LEU A 521 -18.70 2.20 -7.38
N SER A 522 -17.89 2.46 -8.38
CA SER A 522 -16.62 1.74 -8.60
C SER A 522 -15.49 2.67 -9.02
N ASN A 523 -14.25 2.31 -8.70
CA ASN A 523 -13.07 3.01 -9.21
C ASN A 523 -13.05 2.99 -10.74
N ALA A 524 -12.71 4.14 -11.35
CA ALA A 524 -12.61 4.26 -12.81
C ALA A 524 -11.20 4.68 -13.24
N ASP A 525 -10.71 5.83 -12.78
CA ASP A 525 -9.37 6.33 -13.13
C ASP A 525 -8.87 7.31 -12.06
N GLY A 526 -7.56 7.49 -11.99
CA GLY A 526 -6.90 8.41 -11.06
C GLY A 526 -5.69 9.05 -11.74
N THR A 527 -5.64 10.38 -11.74
CA THR A 527 -4.53 11.11 -12.36
C THR A 527 -3.92 12.11 -11.40
N HIS A 528 -2.59 12.18 -11.43
CA HIS A 528 -1.79 13.15 -10.70
C HIS A 528 -0.54 13.49 -11.50
N ARG A 529 -0.18 14.77 -11.54
CA ARG A 529 1.13 15.19 -12.05
C ARG A 529 2.19 14.92 -10.99
N ARG A 530 3.34 14.43 -11.47
CA ARG A 530 4.54 14.21 -10.65
C ARG A 530 5.59 15.24 -11.02
N PHE A 531 6.14 15.89 -10.01
CA PHE A 531 7.21 16.86 -10.12
C PHE A 531 8.46 16.24 -9.49
N LEU A 532 9.45 15.93 -10.32
CA LEU A 532 10.65 15.18 -9.95
C LEU A 532 11.89 16.06 -10.09
N ASP A 533 12.84 15.87 -9.18
CA ASP A 533 14.12 16.57 -9.14
C ASP A 533 15.26 15.56 -9.19
N SER A 534 15.50 15.04 -10.40
CA SER A 534 16.43 13.95 -10.65
C SER A 534 16.15 12.65 -9.88
N GLN A 535 14.86 12.32 -9.77
CA GLN A 535 14.38 11.06 -9.19
C GLN A 535 13.87 10.12 -10.27
N ALA A 536 14.11 8.83 -10.09
CA ALA A 536 13.50 7.75 -10.83
C ALA A 536 12.58 6.95 -9.91
N PHE A 537 11.30 6.94 -10.24
CA PHE A 537 10.26 6.26 -9.51
C PHE A 537 10.00 4.88 -10.12
N ILE A 538 10.20 3.82 -9.34
CA ILE A 538 10.03 2.44 -9.76
C ILE A 538 8.73 1.93 -9.14
N ARG A 539 7.63 1.92 -9.90
CA ARG A 539 6.35 1.37 -9.44
C ARG A 539 6.25 -0.08 -9.84
N CYS A 540 5.99 -0.95 -8.87
CA CYS A 540 5.87 -2.38 -9.08
C CYS A 540 4.43 -2.79 -8.74
N LEU A 541 3.64 -3.16 -9.75
CA LEU A 541 2.25 -3.56 -9.60
C LEU A 541 2.17 -5.08 -9.73
N ALA A 542 1.92 -5.76 -8.61
CA ALA A 542 1.68 -7.19 -8.61
C ALA A 542 0.26 -7.46 -9.13
N LYS A 543 0.15 -8.28 -10.17
CA LYS A 543 -1.12 -8.70 -10.76
C LYS A 543 -1.32 -10.19 -10.58
N SER A 544 -2.56 -10.66 -10.68
CA SER A 544 -2.88 -12.09 -10.64
C SER A 544 -2.10 -12.97 -11.62
N ASP A 545 -1.66 -12.45 -12.76
CA ASP A 545 -0.96 -13.18 -13.83
C ASP A 545 0.53 -12.81 -13.99
N GLY A 546 1.05 -11.87 -13.20
CA GLY A 546 2.44 -11.44 -13.34
C GLY A 546 2.78 -10.15 -12.61
N LEU A 547 3.83 -9.49 -13.09
CA LEU A 547 4.35 -8.25 -12.50
C LEU A 547 4.50 -7.19 -13.59
N GLN A 548 4.02 -5.99 -13.27
CA GLN A 548 4.21 -4.79 -14.09
C GLN A 548 5.17 -3.84 -13.39
N VAL A 549 6.20 -3.37 -14.10
CA VAL A 549 7.15 -2.38 -13.59
C VAL A 549 7.06 -1.10 -14.43
N HIS A 550 6.83 0.02 -13.75
CA HIS A 550 6.82 1.34 -14.36
C HIS A 550 8.04 2.10 -13.88
N VAL A 551 8.77 2.72 -14.81
CA VAL A 551 9.84 3.68 -14.50
C VAL A 551 9.35 5.07 -14.89
N VAL A 552 9.14 5.92 -13.89
CA VAL A 552 8.65 7.29 -14.07
C VAL A 552 9.72 8.27 -13.63
N THR A 553 10.13 9.17 -14.52
CA THR A 553 11.31 10.02 -14.35
C THR A 553 11.21 11.24 -15.27
N THR A 554 12.22 12.12 -15.22
CA THR A 554 12.39 13.18 -16.22
C THR A 554 13.41 12.78 -17.28
N SER A 555 13.26 13.32 -18.49
CA SER A 555 14.21 13.19 -19.60
C SER A 555 15.59 13.75 -19.27
N VAL A 556 15.65 14.72 -18.34
CA VAL A 556 16.89 15.26 -17.76
C VAL A 556 17.63 14.24 -16.89
N THR A 557 16.89 13.31 -16.27
CA THR A 557 17.45 12.27 -15.38
C THR A 557 17.87 11.04 -16.17
N MET A 558 17.00 10.56 -17.06
CA MET A 558 17.29 9.42 -17.94
C MET A 558 16.36 9.43 -19.15
N SER A 559 16.87 8.95 -20.28
CA SER A 559 16.07 8.77 -21.49
C SER A 559 15.02 7.68 -21.34
N SER A 560 13.95 7.75 -22.14
CA SER A 560 12.94 6.68 -22.27
C SER A 560 13.59 5.31 -22.59
N LYS A 561 14.61 5.27 -23.46
CA LYS A 561 15.35 4.02 -23.75
C LYS A 561 16.00 3.42 -22.49
N GLN A 562 16.64 4.25 -21.66
CA GLN A 562 17.26 3.81 -20.41
C GLN A 562 16.22 3.36 -19.38
N ALA A 563 15.16 4.15 -19.19
CA ALA A 563 14.06 3.82 -18.29
C ALA A 563 13.39 2.48 -18.66
N GLY A 564 13.11 2.27 -19.95
CA GLY A 564 12.52 1.03 -20.45
C GLY A 564 13.48 -0.17 -20.39
N LEU A 565 14.80 0.06 -20.44
CA LEU A 565 15.78 -0.99 -20.19
C LEU A 565 15.80 -1.39 -18.71
N ILE A 566 15.78 -0.43 -17.79
CA ILE A 566 15.70 -0.68 -16.34
C ILE A 566 14.44 -1.49 -16.01
N ALA A 567 13.27 -1.06 -16.51
CA ALA A 567 12.00 -1.75 -16.27
C ALA A 567 12.05 -3.23 -16.69
N ARG A 568 12.58 -3.50 -17.90
CA ARG A 568 12.71 -4.86 -18.42
C ARG A 568 13.75 -5.69 -17.66
N ARG A 569 14.92 -5.11 -17.33
CA ARG A 569 15.95 -5.81 -16.56
C ARG A 569 15.44 -6.20 -15.18
N ILE A 570 14.71 -5.34 -14.48
CA ILE A 570 14.07 -5.70 -13.20
C ILE A 570 13.19 -6.94 -13.38
N LEU A 571 12.30 -6.94 -14.37
CA LEU A 571 11.38 -8.07 -14.59
C LEU A 571 12.10 -9.36 -14.99
N ASP A 572 13.10 -9.27 -15.88
CA ASP A 572 13.88 -10.43 -16.32
C ASP A 572 14.72 -11.00 -15.15
N THR A 573 15.26 -10.14 -14.28
CA THR A 573 15.95 -10.54 -13.04
C THR A 573 14.99 -11.17 -12.03
N VAL A 574 13.80 -10.60 -11.83
CA VAL A 574 12.76 -11.20 -10.96
C VAL A 574 12.40 -12.60 -11.45
N LYS A 575 12.15 -12.77 -12.76
CA LYS A 575 11.85 -14.08 -13.34
C LYS A 575 12.99 -15.08 -13.10
N MET A 576 14.23 -14.65 -13.34
CA MET A 576 15.40 -15.51 -13.12
C MET A 576 15.56 -15.88 -11.64
N PHE A 577 15.34 -14.95 -10.72
CA PHE A 577 15.37 -15.22 -9.29
C PHE A 577 14.33 -16.26 -8.87
N THR A 578 13.14 -16.21 -9.47
CA THR A 578 12.10 -17.21 -9.22
C THR A 578 12.42 -18.58 -9.82
N GLU A 579 13.03 -18.64 -11.02
CA GLU A 579 13.37 -19.91 -11.68
C GLU A 579 14.60 -20.60 -11.08
N TYR A 580 15.58 -19.82 -10.59
CA TYR A 580 16.86 -20.34 -10.12
C TYR A 580 17.30 -19.71 -8.77
N PRO A 581 16.52 -19.87 -7.69
CA PRO A 581 16.75 -19.20 -6.41
C PRO A 581 18.07 -19.58 -5.72
N ASP A 582 18.63 -20.76 -6.02
CA ASP A 582 19.88 -21.24 -5.43
C ASP A 582 21.13 -20.73 -6.18
N THR A 583 20.95 -19.97 -7.27
CA THR A 583 22.06 -19.42 -8.06
C THR A 583 22.87 -18.44 -7.22
N ILE A 584 24.20 -18.56 -7.28
CA ILE A 584 25.12 -17.64 -6.62
C ILE A 584 25.15 -16.30 -7.36
N LEU A 585 25.08 -15.19 -6.62
CA LEU A 585 25.02 -13.84 -7.20
C LEU A 585 26.20 -13.52 -8.12
N ALA A 586 27.40 -14.04 -7.83
CA ALA A 586 28.59 -13.87 -8.68
C ALA A 586 28.41 -14.41 -10.11
N SER A 587 27.59 -15.44 -10.33
CA SER A 587 27.39 -16.01 -11.68
C SER A 587 26.37 -15.25 -12.52
N LEU A 588 25.67 -14.27 -11.93
CA LEU A 588 24.61 -13.50 -12.57
C LEU A 588 25.11 -12.17 -13.17
N CYS A 589 26.36 -11.82 -12.92
CA CYS A 589 26.96 -10.59 -13.43
C CYS A 589 27.14 -10.66 -14.95
N THR A 590 26.69 -9.62 -15.66
CA THR A 590 27.25 -9.32 -16.98
C THR A 590 28.72 -8.95 -16.82
N PRO A 591 29.65 -9.44 -17.68
CA PRO A 591 31.05 -9.05 -17.62
C PRO A 591 31.14 -7.51 -17.66
N LYS A 592 31.97 -6.94 -16.77
CA LYS A 592 32.23 -5.50 -16.74
C LYS A 592 32.64 -5.09 -18.15
N ALA A 593 31.92 -4.14 -18.75
CA ALA A 593 32.35 -3.55 -20.01
C ALA A 593 33.71 -2.88 -19.73
N GLU A 594 34.76 -3.40 -20.37
CA GLU A 594 36.10 -2.78 -20.38
C GLU A 594 36.08 -1.41 -21.02
#